data_AF-A0A3P6QQM4-F1
#
_entry.id   AF-A0A3P6QQM4-F1
#
_cell.length_a   1.000
_cell.length_b   1.000
_cell.length_c   1.000
_cell.angle_alpha   90.00
_cell.angle_beta   90.00
_cell.angle_gamma   90.00
#
_symmetry.space_group_name_H-M   'P 1'
#
loop_
_entity.id
_entity.type
_entity.pdbx_description
1 polymer ?
#
loop_
_entity_poly.entity_id
_entity_poly.type
_entity_poly.pdbx_seq_one_letter_code
_entity_poly.pdbx_strand_id
1 'polypeptide(L)'
;MKTNRDMIMILKALNGSNNVDLLPSFKHRTPQFNDWSFRALGLFKDSKKNDNRTLNIGKGSTAAALSRPFVEFIVDKLNLTTLLQRFDTIQYGGDEYVIPSLNSEDALDAPGGYTMKCMHVDTSFVMRFILTHNFLKIDSMLQLMINAIGVKNHFPMHPIRVLNHDKKYAVENTRPCYSKRYRHGFCVFGIKDLKLLRGLRCLFGNKMVPEIDYGVISCWAKELHNRTYHQQNHTVDLNFYPNMRTVVFNKEKQKWRSNMKAFNCTG
;
A
#
# COMPACT_ATOMS: atom_id res chain seq x y z
N MET A 1 -3.13 7.00 14.14
CA MET A 1 -3.12 5.52 14.29
C MET A 1 -4.24 5.10 15.22
N LYS A 2 -4.46 3.80 15.42
CA LYS A 2 -5.71 3.24 16.02
C LYS A 2 -5.45 2.40 17.27
N THR A 3 -6.40 2.38 18.21
CA THR A 3 -6.42 1.43 19.33
C THR A 3 -6.85 0.04 18.88
N ASN A 4 -6.73 -0.98 19.73
CA ASN A 4 -7.24 -2.32 19.42
C ASN A 4 -8.75 -2.33 19.14
N ARG A 5 -9.54 -1.61 19.95
CA ARG A 5 -10.99 -1.48 19.76
C ARG A 5 -11.31 -0.83 18.41
N ASP A 6 -10.60 0.24 18.06
CA ASP A 6 -10.77 0.92 16.77
C ASP A 6 -10.44 -0.01 15.60
N MET A 7 -9.33 -0.75 15.70
CA MET A 7 -8.92 -1.71 14.66
C MET A 7 -9.98 -2.79 14.47
N ILE A 8 -10.54 -3.34 15.54
CA ILE A 8 -11.63 -4.33 15.46
C ILE A 8 -12.86 -3.72 14.76
N MET A 9 -13.26 -2.49 15.10
CA MET A 9 -14.39 -1.82 14.44
C MET A 9 -14.13 -1.62 12.95
N ILE A 10 -12.92 -1.17 12.58
CA ILE A 10 -12.53 -0.95 11.19
C ILE A 10 -12.51 -2.26 10.42
N LEU A 11 -11.86 -3.30 10.94
CA LEU A 11 -11.77 -4.60 10.26
C LEU A 11 -13.14 -5.28 10.11
N LYS A 12 -14.05 -5.09 11.09
CA LYS A 12 -15.46 -5.49 10.94
C LYS A 12 -16.17 -4.71 9.84
N ALA A 13 -15.93 -3.39 9.75
CA ALA A 13 -16.49 -2.54 8.69
C ALA A 13 -15.98 -2.90 7.29
N LEU A 14 -14.78 -3.50 7.16
CA LEU A 14 -14.29 -4.04 5.90
C LEU A 14 -15.02 -5.32 5.47
N ASN A 15 -15.78 -5.96 6.35
CA ASN A 15 -16.69 -7.08 6.04
C ASN A 15 -16.07 -8.19 5.16
N GLY A 16 -14.86 -8.63 5.50
CA GLY A 16 -14.15 -9.68 4.77
C GLY A 16 -13.43 -9.23 3.49
N SER A 17 -13.54 -7.96 3.10
CA SER A 17 -12.70 -7.37 2.06
C SER A 17 -11.27 -7.21 2.53
N ASN A 18 -10.33 -7.52 1.66
CA ASN A 18 -8.93 -7.21 1.89
C ASN A 18 -8.70 -5.70 1.69
N ASN A 19 -7.73 -5.14 2.42
CA ASN A 19 -7.20 -3.81 2.13
C ASN A 19 -5.72 -3.92 1.77
N VAL A 20 -5.49 -3.88 0.47
CA VAL A 20 -4.17 -3.99 -0.15
C VAL A 20 -3.99 -2.75 -1.00
N ASP A 21 -2.83 -2.10 -0.89
CA ASP A 21 -2.49 -0.98 -1.77
C ASP A 21 -2.37 -1.48 -3.22
N LEU A 22 -2.89 -0.71 -4.16
CA LEU A 22 -2.95 -1.10 -5.56
C LEU A 22 -2.53 0.06 -6.47
N LEU A 23 -1.49 -0.19 -7.24
CA LEU A 23 -0.89 0.73 -8.18
C LEU A 23 -0.50 -0.02 -9.48
N PRO A 24 -0.36 0.72 -10.59
CA PRO A 24 0.21 0.20 -11.81
C PRO A 24 1.61 -0.35 -11.58
N SER A 25 1.89 -1.49 -12.20
CA SER A 25 3.24 -2.06 -12.15
C SER A 25 4.24 -1.18 -12.89
N PHE A 26 5.45 -1.10 -12.36
CA PHE A 26 6.53 -0.35 -12.97
C PHE A 26 7.31 -1.26 -13.92
N LYS A 27 7.24 -1.00 -15.24
CA LYS A 27 7.84 -1.86 -16.26
C LYS A 27 9.31 -2.27 -15.97
N HIS A 28 10.15 -1.36 -15.50
CA HIS A 28 11.57 -1.63 -15.17
C HIS A 28 11.79 -2.33 -13.81
N ARG A 29 10.74 -2.53 -13.01
CA ARG A 29 10.74 -3.29 -11.74
C ARG A 29 9.76 -4.47 -11.78
N THR A 30 9.35 -4.88 -12.98
CA THR A 30 8.55 -6.08 -13.19
C THR A 30 9.43 -7.09 -13.93
N PRO A 31 9.46 -8.37 -13.53
CA PRO A 31 10.19 -9.40 -14.26
C PRO A 31 9.75 -9.47 -15.73
N GLN A 32 10.71 -9.51 -16.66
CA GLN A 32 10.46 -9.48 -18.11
C GLN A 32 10.14 -10.87 -18.68
N PHE A 33 9.12 -11.54 -18.15
CA PHE A 33 8.61 -12.79 -18.71
C PHE A 33 7.44 -12.51 -19.65
N ASN A 34 7.41 -13.22 -20.78
CA ASN A 34 6.38 -13.03 -21.82
C ASN A 34 5.05 -13.73 -21.51
N ASP A 35 5.05 -14.76 -20.65
CA ASP A 35 3.87 -15.57 -20.36
C ASP A 35 3.58 -15.63 -18.86
N TRP A 36 2.53 -14.92 -18.43
CA TRP A 36 2.00 -14.90 -17.07
C TRP A 36 0.69 -15.68 -16.92
N SER A 37 0.41 -16.61 -17.85
CA SER A 37 -0.74 -17.49 -17.74
C SER A 37 -0.69 -18.35 -16.48
N PHE A 38 -1.86 -18.73 -15.96
CA PHE A 38 -1.96 -19.62 -14.81
C PHE A 38 -1.27 -20.97 -15.10
N ARG A 39 -1.32 -21.41 -16.36
CA ARG A 39 -0.52 -22.54 -16.88
C ARG A 39 0.98 -22.33 -16.73
N ALA A 40 1.54 -21.23 -17.26
CA ALA A 40 2.97 -20.98 -17.21
C ALA A 40 3.50 -20.77 -15.79
N LEU A 41 2.66 -20.29 -14.89
CA LEU A 41 2.97 -20.15 -13.48
C LEU A 41 2.79 -21.46 -12.70
N GLY A 42 2.01 -22.42 -13.21
CA GLY A 42 1.52 -23.54 -12.41
C GLY A 42 0.81 -23.04 -11.15
N LEU A 43 0.01 -21.97 -11.28
CA LEU A 43 -0.42 -21.11 -10.17
C LEU A 43 -1.30 -21.83 -9.13
N PHE A 44 -2.11 -22.79 -9.56
CA PHE A 44 -2.93 -23.63 -8.68
C PHE A 44 -2.24 -24.95 -8.39
N LYS A 45 -2.39 -25.45 -7.15
CA LYS A 45 -1.98 -26.82 -6.79
C LYS A 45 -2.77 -27.87 -7.58
N ASP A 46 -4.04 -27.58 -7.84
CA ASP A 46 -4.87 -28.37 -8.75
C ASP A 46 -4.53 -28.01 -10.20
N SER A 47 -3.80 -28.90 -10.87
CA SER A 47 -3.31 -28.69 -12.24
C SER A 47 -4.42 -28.45 -13.26
N LYS A 48 -5.65 -28.93 -13.01
CA LYS A 48 -6.79 -28.72 -13.90
C LYS A 48 -7.25 -27.26 -13.96
N LYS A 49 -6.90 -26.45 -12.95
CA LYS A 49 -7.22 -25.02 -12.88
C LYS A 49 -6.18 -24.12 -13.56
N ASN A 50 -5.06 -24.69 -14.01
CA ASN A 50 -3.97 -23.97 -14.66
C ASN A 50 -4.22 -23.86 -16.17
N ASP A 51 -5.03 -22.87 -16.55
CA ASP A 51 -5.46 -22.58 -17.92
C ASP A 51 -4.75 -21.34 -18.50
N ASN A 52 -5.30 -20.81 -19.60
CA ASN A 52 -4.72 -19.69 -20.34
C ASN A 52 -5.12 -18.31 -19.78
N ARG A 53 -5.86 -18.22 -18.67
CA ARG A 53 -6.09 -16.95 -17.98
C ARG A 53 -4.75 -16.41 -17.48
N THR A 54 -4.58 -15.10 -17.52
CA THR A 54 -3.32 -14.43 -17.20
C THR A 54 -3.41 -13.74 -15.85
N LEU A 55 -2.36 -13.88 -15.04
CA LEU A 55 -2.20 -13.07 -13.84
C LEU A 55 -1.66 -11.69 -14.24
N ASN A 56 -2.49 -10.66 -14.14
CA ASN A 56 -2.02 -9.30 -14.32
C ASN A 56 -1.20 -8.86 -13.11
N ILE A 57 -0.13 -8.12 -13.36
CA ILE A 57 0.81 -7.72 -12.31
C ILE A 57 0.48 -6.33 -11.79
N GLY A 58 0.06 -6.27 -10.53
CA GLY A 58 -0.12 -5.06 -9.76
C GLY A 58 1.07 -4.79 -8.84
N LYS A 59 1.31 -3.51 -8.55
CA LYS A 59 2.26 -3.07 -7.51
C LYS A 59 1.48 -2.53 -6.32
N GLY A 60 2.05 -2.58 -5.13
CA GLY A 60 1.41 -2.04 -3.93
C GLY A 60 2.39 -1.83 -2.80
N SER A 61 1.94 -2.13 -1.59
CA SER A 61 2.65 -1.94 -0.34
C SER A 61 2.82 -3.28 0.35
N THR A 62 3.91 -3.45 1.07
CA THR A 62 4.14 -4.64 1.92
C THR A 62 3.18 -4.74 3.10
N ALA A 63 2.49 -3.64 3.45
CA ALA A 63 1.45 -3.66 4.46
C ALA A 63 0.09 -3.98 3.82
N ALA A 64 -0.67 -4.86 4.44
CA ALA A 64 -2.01 -5.24 4.02
C ALA A 64 -2.84 -5.75 5.20
N ALA A 65 -4.16 -5.67 5.09
CA ALA A 65 -5.09 -6.49 5.86
C ALA A 65 -5.69 -7.54 4.93
N LEU A 66 -5.49 -8.79 5.27
CA LEU A 66 -5.94 -9.94 4.51
C LEU A 66 -6.98 -10.71 5.33
N SER A 67 -8.10 -11.03 4.69
CA SER A 67 -9.11 -11.89 5.29
C SER A 67 -8.58 -13.32 5.43
N ARG A 68 -9.03 -14.04 6.45
CA ARG A 68 -8.67 -15.45 6.64
C ARG A 68 -8.96 -16.31 5.39
N PRO A 69 -10.14 -16.20 4.74
CA PRO A 69 -10.41 -16.95 3.51
C PRO A 69 -9.43 -16.65 2.37
N PHE A 70 -8.91 -15.42 2.26
CA PHE A 70 -7.88 -15.10 1.27
C PHE A 70 -6.55 -15.79 1.58
N VAL A 71 -6.16 -15.81 2.86
CA VAL A 71 -4.93 -16.48 3.30
C VAL A 71 -5.04 -17.99 3.07
N GLU A 72 -6.14 -18.61 3.45
CA GLU A 72 -6.42 -20.04 3.19
C GLU A 72 -6.44 -20.33 1.68
N PHE A 73 -7.01 -19.43 0.87
CA PHE A 73 -6.95 -19.56 -0.59
C PHE A 73 -5.51 -19.57 -1.11
N ILE A 74 -4.67 -18.63 -0.67
CA ILE A 74 -3.26 -18.58 -1.07
C ILE A 74 -2.52 -19.84 -0.62
N VAL A 75 -2.62 -20.17 0.66
CA VAL A 75 -1.82 -21.25 1.28
C VAL A 75 -2.28 -22.62 0.80
N ASP A 76 -3.58 -22.85 0.69
CA ASP A 76 -4.13 -24.17 0.44
C ASP A 76 -4.38 -24.45 -1.03
N LYS A 77 -4.71 -23.42 -1.83
CA LYS A 77 -5.13 -23.61 -3.24
C LYS A 77 -4.05 -23.24 -4.24
N LEU A 78 -3.15 -22.31 -3.91
CA LEU A 78 -2.14 -21.84 -4.86
C LEU A 78 -0.79 -22.54 -4.67
N ASN A 79 -0.05 -22.69 -5.76
CA ASN A 79 1.36 -23.01 -5.78
C ASN A 79 2.11 -21.76 -6.25
N LEU A 80 2.78 -21.08 -5.32
CA LEU A 80 3.45 -19.82 -5.60
C LEU A 80 4.91 -19.97 -6.05
N THR A 81 5.43 -21.19 -6.17
CA THR A 81 6.86 -21.46 -6.42
C THR A 81 7.38 -20.70 -7.64
N THR A 82 6.77 -20.90 -8.80
CA THR A 82 7.17 -20.22 -10.05
C THR A 82 6.95 -18.71 -9.97
N LEU A 83 5.87 -18.27 -9.32
CA LEU A 83 5.56 -16.85 -9.17
C LEU A 83 6.64 -16.13 -8.36
N LEU A 84 7.03 -16.70 -7.21
CA LEU A 84 8.07 -16.19 -6.35
C LEU A 84 9.43 -16.21 -7.04
N GLN A 85 9.80 -17.33 -7.67
CA GLN A 85 11.05 -17.43 -8.44
C GLN A 85 11.19 -16.35 -9.52
N ARG A 86 10.08 -15.99 -10.18
CA ARG A 86 10.08 -14.90 -11.16
C ARG A 86 10.27 -13.53 -10.51
N PHE A 87 9.65 -13.28 -9.36
CA PHE A 87 9.87 -12.01 -8.63
C PHE A 87 11.22 -11.95 -7.93
N ASP A 88 11.86 -13.07 -7.63
CA ASP A 88 13.22 -13.11 -7.08
C ASP A 88 14.27 -12.66 -8.11
N THR A 89 13.91 -12.57 -9.41
CA THR A 89 14.82 -12.03 -10.44
C THR A 89 14.95 -10.51 -10.40
N ILE A 90 14.10 -9.79 -9.66
CA ILE A 90 14.21 -8.34 -9.54
C ILE A 90 15.00 -7.94 -8.30
N GLN A 91 15.87 -6.94 -8.44
CA GLN A 91 16.80 -6.53 -7.39
C GLN A 91 16.13 -5.75 -6.24
N TYR A 92 14.97 -5.15 -6.48
CA TYR A 92 14.35 -4.22 -5.52
C TYR A 92 12.82 -4.29 -5.52
N GLY A 93 12.25 -4.50 -4.33
CA GLY A 93 10.82 -4.34 -4.07
C GLY A 93 9.93 -5.45 -4.60
N GLY A 94 10.42 -6.68 -4.79
CA GLY A 94 9.60 -7.82 -5.24
C GLY A 94 8.47 -8.20 -4.29
N ASP A 95 8.66 -7.93 -3.00
CA ASP A 95 7.67 -8.05 -1.94
C ASP A 95 6.47 -7.09 -2.08
N GLU A 96 6.56 -6.10 -2.97
CA GLU A 96 5.49 -5.15 -3.28
C GLU A 96 4.59 -5.59 -4.46
N TYR A 97 4.75 -6.79 -5.00
CA TYR A 97 4.03 -7.22 -6.21
C TYR A 97 3.11 -8.44 -6.02
N VAL A 98 3.54 -9.42 -5.24
CA VAL A 98 2.83 -10.72 -5.15
C VAL A 98 1.42 -10.56 -4.59
N ILE A 99 1.28 -9.99 -3.39
CA ILE A 99 -0.02 -9.84 -2.73
C ILE A 99 -0.95 -8.90 -3.50
N PRO A 100 -0.52 -7.72 -3.98
CA PRO A 100 -1.35 -6.87 -4.84
C PRO A 100 -1.85 -7.60 -6.09
N SER A 101 -0.97 -8.31 -6.81
CA SER A 101 -1.34 -9.04 -8.02
C SER A 101 -2.39 -10.13 -7.76
N LEU A 102 -2.19 -10.95 -6.72
CA LEU A 102 -3.15 -11.98 -6.34
C LEU A 102 -4.47 -11.38 -5.81
N ASN A 103 -4.40 -10.24 -5.12
CA ASN A 103 -5.57 -9.61 -4.55
C ASN A 103 -6.47 -8.96 -5.61
N SER A 104 -5.92 -8.40 -6.69
CA SER A 104 -6.68 -7.64 -7.68
C SER A 104 -7.01 -8.40 -8.96
N GLU A 105 -6.50 -9.62 -9.17
CA GLU A 105 -6.76 -10.37 -10.39
C GLU A 105 -8.20 -10.90 -10.47
N ASP A 106 -8.99 -10.34 -11.38
CA ASP A 106 -10.42 -10.64 -11.55
C ASP A 106 -10.65 -12.10 -11.98
N ALA A 107 -9.72 -12.67 -12.75
CA ALA A 107 -9.76 -14.06 -13.19
C ALA A 107 -9.49 -15.04 -12.04
N LEU A 108 -8.73 -14.64 -11.01
CA LEU A 108 -8.38 -15.48 -9.86
C LEU A 108 -9.55 -15.59 -8.88
N ASP A 109 -10.40 -14.56 -8.84
CA ASP A 109 -11.57 -14.47 -7.97
C ASP A 109 -11.27 -14.73 -6.48
N ALA A 110 -10.11 -14.27 -6.03
CA ALA A 110 -9.65 -14.56 -4.68
C ALA A 110 -10.63 -13.98 -3.63
N PRO A 111 -10.84 -14.67 -2.49
CA PRO A 111 -11.74 -14.20 -1.43
C PRO A 111 -11.33 -12.82 -0.90
N GLY A 112 -12.29 -11.91 -0.73
CA GLY A 112 -12.00 -10.53 -0.30
C GLY A 112 -11.16 -9.71 -1.30
N GLY A 113 -10.83 -10.27 -2.47
CA GLY A 113 -10.06 -9.62 -3.52
C GLY A 113 -10.78 -8.43 -4.13
N TYR A 114 -10.02 -7.56 -4.78
CA TYR A 114 -10.52 -6.40 -5.50
C TYR A 114 -10.37 -6.60 -7.02
N THR A 115 -10.18 -5.53 -7.79
CA THR A 115 -10.16 -5.58 -9.26
C THR A 115 -9.02 -4.77 -9.87
N MET A 116 -8.43 -5.29 -10.94
CA MET A 116 -7.42 -4.61 -11.75
C MET A 116 -7.97 -3.33 -12.39
N LYS A 117 -9.29 -3.28 -12.66
CA LYS A 117 -9.95 -2.10 -13.25
C LYS A 117 -9.66 -0.82 -12.48
N CYS A 118 -9.58 -0.90 -11.15
CA CYS A 118 -9.48 0.28 -10.30
C CYS A 118 -8.04 0.72 -10.00
N MET A 119 -7.04 0.03 -10.55
CA MET A 119 -5.61 0.23 -10.27
C MET A 119 -5.09 1.65 -10.56
N HIS A 120 -5.68 2.36 -11.53
CA HIS A 120 -5.27 3.73 -11.85
C HIS A 120 -6.06 4.80 -11.10
N VAL A 121 -7.11 4.43 -10.39
CA VAL A 121 -8.15 5.34 -9.89
C VAL A 121 -8.26 5.32 -8.37
N ASP A 122 -8.39 4.15 -7.76
CA ASP A 122 -8.56 4.00 -6.32
C ASP A 122 -7.20 4.05 -5.59
N THR A 123 -7.14 4.81 -4.50
CA THR A 123 -5.96 4.94 -3.62
C THR A 123 -6.33 4.66 -2.16
N SER A 124 -7.48 4.02 -1.92
CA SER A 124 -8.06 3.80 -0.60
C SER A 124 -7.31 2.72 0.19
N PHE A 125 -6.10 3.06 0.62
CA PHE A 125 -5.25 2.22 1.46
C PHE A 125 -5.14 2.80 2.87
N VAL A 126 -5.59 2.03 3.88
CA VAL A 126 -5.65 2.48 5.27
C VAL A 126 -4.82 1.65 6.23
N MET A 127 -4.02 0.70 5.74
CA MET A 127 -3.20 -0.12 6.65
C MET A 127 -2.02 0.67 7.21
N ARG A 128 -1.29 1.37 6.34
CA ARG A 128 -0.04 2.04 6.74
C ARG A 128 0.05 3.43 6.12
N PHE A 129 0.20 4.44 6.98
CA PHE A 129 0.61 5.76 6.55
C PHE A 129 2.13 5.86 6.50
N ILE A 130 2.66 6.35 5.39
CA ILE A 130 4.05 6.77 5.23
C ILE A 130 4.05 8.22 4.76
N LEU A 131 5.08 8.97 5.13
CA LEU A 131 5.31 10.30 4.60
C LEU A 131 6.63 10.28 3.83
N THR A 132 6.59 10.57 2.54
CA THR A 132 7.77 10.63 1.67
C THR A 132 8.35 12.04 1.66
N HIS A 133 9.64 12.13 1.37
CA HIS A 133 10.28 13.41 1.11
C HIS A 133 9.90 13.92 -0.29
N ASN A 134 9.30 15.10 -0.38
CA ASN A 134 9.07 15.76 -1.66
C ASN A 134 10.40 16.35 -2.17
N PHE A 135 11.11 15.60 -3.02
CA PHE A 135 12.31 16.10 -3.72
C PHE A 135 12.03 17.31 -4.63
N LEU A 136 10.77 17.52 -5.05
CA LEU A 136 10.37 18.58 -5.98
C LEU A 136 10.64 20.02 -5.49
N LYS A 137 10.79 20.26 -4.19
CA LYS A 137 11.11 21.60 -3.66
C LYS A 137 12.62 21.89 -3.61
N ILE A 138 13.46 20.85 -3.64
CA ILE A 138 14.92 21.02 -3.56
C ILE A 138 15.50 21.17 -4.97
N ASP A 139 14.91 20.57 -6.00
CA ASP A 139 15.47 20.65 -7.36
C ASP A 139 15.58 22.09 -7.88
N SER A 140 14.62 22.98 -7.62
CA SER A 140 14.74 24.37 -8.08
C SER A 140 15.85 25.16 -7.37
N MET A 141 16.00 25.00 -6.04
CA MET A 141 17.04 25.69 -5.27
C MET A 141 18.42 25.04 -5.41
N LEU A 142 18.49 23.71 -5.44
CA LEU A 142 19.74 22.97 -5.55
C LEU A 142 20.30 23.05 -6.98
N GLN A 143 19.45 23.06 -8.02
CA GLN A 143 19.91 23.31 -9.39
C GLN A 143 20.41 24.76 -9.55
N LEU A 144 19.77 25.75 -8.90
CA LEU A 144 20.26 27.12 -8.85
C LEU A 144 21.60 27.24 -8.10
N MET A 145 21.79 26.52 -6.99
CA MET A 145 23.05 26.53 -6.24
C MET A 145 24.17 25.74 -6.93
N ILE A 146 23.88 24.61 -7.57
CA ILE A 146 24.85 23.81 -8.34
C ILE A 146 25.33 24.60 -9.56
N ASN A 147 24.43 25.29 -10.26
CA ASN A 147 24.78 26.16 -11.39
C ASN A 147 25.57 27.40 -10.94
N ALA A 148 25.38 27.87 -9.70
CA ALA A 148 26.09 29.03 -9.15
C ALA A 148 27.49 28.71 -8.59
N ILE A 149 27.77 27.46 -8.19
CA ILE A 149 29.02 27.10 -7.49
C ILE A 149 29.98 26.29 -8.37
N GLY A 150 29.54 25.75 -9.53
CA GLY A 150 30.46 25.16 -10.53
C GLY A 150 31.22 23.91 -10.06
N VAL A 151 30.82 23.27 -8.96
CA VAL A 151 31.53 22.12 -8.39
C VAL A 151 31.00 20.82 -9.00
N LYS A 152 31.85 20.15 -9.81
CA LYS A 152 31.69 18.74 -10.18
C LYS A 152 32.26 17.88 -9.06
N ASN A 153 31.42 17.36 -8.16
CA ASN A 153 31.84 16.31 -7.23
C ASN A 153 31.10 14.99 -7.50
N HIS A 154 31.91 13.96 -7.74
CA HIS A 154 31.55 12.55 -7.83
C HIS A 154 31.11 12.04 -6.44
N PHE A 155 29.81 11.91 -6.22
CA PHE A 155 29.25 10.95 -5.26
C PHE A 155 28.37 10.00 -6.08
N PRO A 156 28.58 8.67 -6.04
CA PRO A 156 27.66 7.73 -6.66
C PRO A 156 26.44 7.56 -5.74
N MET A 157 25.65 8.63 -5.58
CA MET A 157 24.23 8.44 -5.33
C MET A 157 23.63 8.17 -6.70
N HIS A 158 23.43 6.89 -7.02
CA HIS A 158 22.57 6.54 -8.14
C HIS A 158 21.27 7.34 -7.95
N PRO A 159 20.86 8.16 -8.95
CA PRO A 159 19.62 8.88 -8.84
C PRO A 159 18.54 7.81 -8.71
N ILE A 160 17.93 7.73 -7.53
CA ILE A 160 16.60 7.16 -7.41
C ILE A 160 15.76 8.09 -8.27
N ARG A 161 15.60 7.74 -9.56
CA ARG A 161 14.50 8.25 -10.37
C ARG A 161 13.25 7.81 -9.63
N VAL A 162 12.80 8.67 -8.72
CA VAL A 162 11.46 8.59 -8.15
C VAL A 162 10.55 8.73 -9.35
N LEU A 163 10.05 7.60 -9.81
CA LEU A 163 9.17 7.55 -10.96
C LEU A 163 7.99 8.45 -10.63
N ASN A 164 7.63 9.28 -11.59
CA ASN A 164 6.57 10.28 -11.58
C ASN A 164 5.14 9.76 -11.26
N HIS A 165 4.98 8.59 -10.65
CA HIS A 165 3.71 8.00 -10.22
C HIS A 165 3.33 8.29 -8.76
N ASP A 166 4.26 8.78 -7.94
CA ASP A 166 3.92 9.27 -6.59
C ASP A 166 3.03 10.53 -6.64
N LYS A 167 2.78 11.09 -7.83
CA LYS A 167 1.84 12.21 -8.02
C LYS A 167 0.42 11.90 -7.54
N LYS A 168 0.01 10.64 -7.42
CA LYS A 168 -1.34 10.31 -6.94
C LYS A 168 -1.48 10.25 -5.42
N TYR A 169 -0.37 10.04 -4.71
CA TYR A 169 -0.25 10.34 -3.27
C TYR A 169 0.09 11.82 -3.01
N ALA A 170 0.38 12.59 -4.06
CA ALA A 170 0.80 13.99 -3.98
C ALA A 170 -0.34 15.01 -4.16
N VAL A 171 -1.60 14.59 -4.30
CA VAL A 171 -2.73 15.52 -4.37
C VAL A 171 -3.44 15.54 -3.02
N GLU A 172 -2.88 16.35 -2.11
CA GLU A 172 -3.58 17.26 -1.19
C GLU A 172 -2.66 17.60 0.00
N ASN A 173 -2.00 18.76 -0.12
CA ASN A 173 -1.09 19.38 0.84
C ASN A 173 0.20 18.60 1.10
N THR A 174 1.33 19.20 0.74
CA THR A 174 2.67 18.77 1.14
C THR A 174 2.78 18.79 2.67
N ARG A 175 2.34 17.72 3.33
CA ARG A 175 2.44 17.56 4.79
C ARG A 175 3.92 17.56 5.13
N PRO A 176 4.42 18.55 5.88
CA PRO A 176 5.83 18.59 6.19
C PRO A 176 6.18 17.48 7.19
N CYS A 177 7.32 16.83 6.98
CA CYS A 177 7.94 15.98 8.01
C CYS A 177 8.54 16.92 9.07
N TYR A 178 7.84 17.10 10.18
CA TYR A 178 8.21 18.09 11.21
C TYR A 178 9.49 17.71 11.95
N SER A 179 9.81 16.42 12.04
CA SER A 179 11.11 15.96 12.56
C SER A 179 12.29 16.39 11.67
N LYS A 180 12.05 16.63 10.37
CA LYS A 180 13.07 16.83 9.32
C LYS A 180 14.07 15.67 9.20
N ARG A 181 13.74 14.49 9.74
CA ARG A 181 14.59 13.29 9.68
C ARG A 181 14.03 12.33 8.64
N TYR A 182 14.91 11.77 7.82
CA TYR A 182 14.54 10.85 6.75
C TYR A 182 15.47 9.65 6.73
N ARG A 183 14.92 8.48 6.37
CA ARG A 183 15.69 7.26 6.11
C ARG A 183 15.19 6.63 4.82
N HIS A 184 16.07 6.51 3.83
CA HIS A 184 15.75 6.05 2.48
C HIS A 184 14.60 6.86 1.82
N GLY A 185 14.60 8.19 1.99
CA GLY A 185 13.57 9.06 1.41
C GLY A 185 12.22 9.10 2.17
N PHE A 186 12.06 8.33 3.24
CA PHE A 186 10.85 8.33 4.07
C PHE A 186 11.06 9.07 5.39
N CYS A 187 10.09 9.87 5.80
CA CYS A 187 10.08 10.59 7.06
C CYS A 187 10.18 9.62 8.24
N VAL A 188 11.06 9.95 9.19
CA VAL A 188 11.06 9.35 10.53
C VAL A 188 10.27 10.29 11.42
N PHE A 189 9.09 9.87 11.87
CA PHE A 189 8.23 10.73 12.69
C PHE A 189 8.89 11.05 14.03
N GLY A 190 8.81 12.32 14.44
CA GLY A 190 9.13 12.79 15.79
C GLY A 190 7.89 13.30 16.51
N ILE A 191 8.03 13.79 17.75
CA ILE A 191 6.91 14.25 18.59
C ILE A 191 6.03 15.29 17.86
N LYS A 192 6.64 16.20 17.09
CA LYS A 192 5.90 17.25 16.35
C LYS A 192 4.98 16.69 15.26
N ASP A 193 5.27 15.49 14.75
CA ASP A 193 4.44 14.81 13.76
C ASP A 193 3.19 14.16 14.38
N LEU A 194 3.11 13.99 15.70
CA LEU A 194 1.95 13.34 16.35
C LEU A 194 0.62 14.05 16.06
N LYS A 195 0.62 15.38 15.95
CA LYS A 195 -0.58 16.15 15.58
C LYS A 195 -1.14 15.70 14.23
N LEU A 196 -0.26 15.41 13.27
CA LEU A 196 -0.64 14.85 11.98
C LEU A 196 -1.21 13.44 12.13
N LEU A 197 -0.51 12.58 12.88
CA LEU A 197 -0.84 11.16 13.01
C LEU A 197 -2.16 10.90 13.76
N ARG A 198 -2.60 11.83 14.62
CA ARG A 198 -3.87 11.77 15.35
C ARG A 198 -5.09 11.75 14.44
N GLY A 199 -5.08 12.52 13.35
CA GLY A 199 -6.22 12.69 12.44
C GLY A 199 -6.27 11.70 11.28
N LEU A 200 -5.26 10.84 11.13
CA LEU A 200 -5.20 9.90 10.01
C LEU A 200 -6.20 8.77 10.16
N ARG A 201 -6.80 8.35 9.04
CA ARG A 201 -7.64 7.15 8.95
C ARG A 201 -6.83 5.85 9.02
N CYS A 202 -5.55 5.89 8.70
CA CYS A 202 -4.72 4.67 8.71
C CYS A 202 -4.62 4.01 10.10
N LEU A 203 -4.46 2.69 10.11
CA LEU A 203 -4.26 1.87 11.31
C LEU A 203 -2.89 2.16 11.91
N PHE A 204 -1.84 2.08 11.09
CA PHE A 204 -0.45 2.24 11.50
C PHE A 204 0.22 3.44 10.80
N GLY A 205 1.30 3.92 11.41
CA GLY A 205 2.19 4.94 10.84
C GLY A 205 3.62 4.40 10.79
N ASN A 206 4.33 4.66 9.68
CA ASN A 206 5.72 4.28 9.49
C ASN A 206 6.57 5.48 9.01
N LYS A 207 7.75 5.77 9.58
CA LYS A 207 8.47 5.03 10.64
C LYS A 207 8.72 5.87 11.89
N MET A 208 8.74 5.22 13.05
CA MET A 208 9.22 5.78 14.32
C MET A 208 10.47 4.99 14.73
N VAL A 209 11.52 5.69 15.14
CA VAL A 209 12.83 5.09 15.42
C VAL A 209 13.28 5.57 16.81
N PRO A 210 13.41 4.68 17.80
CA PRO A 210 13.76 5.04 19.18
C PRO A 210 15.01 5.91 19.30
N GLU A 211 16.03 5.63 18.51
CA GLU A 211 17.32 6.33 18.52
C GLU A 211 17.22 7.76 17.97
N ILE A 212 16.17 8.06 17.20
CA ILE A 212 15.93 9.39 16.63
C ILE A 212 15.05 10.22 17.56
N ASP A 213 13.95 9.63 18.05
CA ASP A 213 13.03 10.28 18.96
C ASP A 213 12.21 9.21 19.69
N TYR A 214 12.65 8.75 20.87
CA TYR A 214 11.87 7.83 21.69
C TYR A 214 10.57 8.45 22.22
N GLY A 215 10.54 9.78 22.35
CA GLY A 215 9.38 10.50 22.85
C GLY A 215 8.16 10.35 21.94
N VAL A 216 8.33 10.27 20.62
CA VAL A 216 7.20 10.01 19.70
C VAL A 216 6.51 8.68 20.01
N ILE A 217 7.28 7.64 20.36
CA ILE A 217 6.80 6.30 20.68
C ILE A 217 6.10 6.33 22.05
N SER A 218 6.77 6.88 23.07
CA SER A 218 6.23 6.98 24.43
C SER A 218 4.96 7.82 24.50
N CYS A 219 4.94 9.00 23.87
CA CYS A 219 3.77 9.85 23.80
C CYS A 219 2.61 9.20 23.04
N TRP A 220 2.88 8.50 21.94
CA TRP A 220 1.83 7.78 21.21
C TRP A 220 1.28 6.58 22.00
N ALA A 221 2.13 5.84 22.71
CA ALA A 221 1.70 4.76 23.60
C ALA A 221 0.78 5.30 24.72
N LYS A 222 1.16 6.42 25.36
CA LYS A 222 0.32 7.11 26.36
C LYS A 222 -1.01 7.58 25.77
N GLU A 223 -1.00 8.14 24.57
CA GLU A 223 -2.23 8.52 23.85
C GLU A 223 -3.16 7.31 23.62
N LEU A 224 -2.63 6.18 23.14
CA LEU A 224 -3.43 4.96 22.92
C LEU A 224 -3.97 4.38 24.24
N HIS A 225 -3.17 4.41 25.30
CA HIS A 225 -3.60 4.01 26.65
C HIS A 225 -4.76 4.89 27.11
N ASN A 226 -4.64 6.21 27.00
CA ASN A 226 -5.69 7.14 27.40
C ASN A 226 -6.99 6.96 26.60
N ARG A 227 -6.90 6.75 25.29
CA ARG A 227 -8.07 6.45 24.45
C ARG A 227 -8.77 5.15 24.85
N THR A 228 -7.99 4.17 25.32
CA THR A 228 -8.50 2.85 25.71
C THR A 228 -9.20 2.89 27.07
N TYR A 229 -8.60 3.54 28.07
CA TYR A 229 -9.07 3.46 29.47
C TYR A 229 -9.85 4.68 29.96
N HIS A 230 -9.64 5.87 29.37
CA HIS A 230 -10.29 7.10 29.83
C HIS A 230 -11.41 7.59 28.91
N GLN A 231 -11.92 6.71 28.03
CA GLN A 231 -13.05 6.97 27.11
C GLN A 231 -12.99 8.36 26.45
N GLN A 232 -11.80 8.80 26.04
CA GLN A 232 -11.69 10.03 25.25
C GLN A 232 -12.58 9.87 24.02
N ASN A 233 -13.38 10.90 23.69
CA ASN A 233 -14.30 10.96 22.55
C ASN A 233 -13.54 10.82 21.21
N HIS A 234 -13.06 9.61 20.93
CA HIS A 234 -12.46 9.19 19.68
C HIS A 234 -13.42 8.20 19.04
N THR A 235 -14.07 8.62 17.97
CA THR A 235 -14.94 7.76 17.19
C THR A 235 -14.25 7.34 15.91
N VAL A 236 -14.38 6.05 15.59
CA VAL A 236 -14.03 5.53 14.27
C VAL A 236 -15.05 6.09 13.27
N ASP A 237 -14.59 6.58 12.12
CA ASP A 237 -15.44 7.03 11.02
C ASP A 237 -16.15 5.82 10.39
N LEU A 238 -17.30 5.45 10.96
CA LEU A 238 -18.10 4.31 10.52
C LEU A 238 -18.80 4.54 9.17
N ASN A 239 -18.71 5.76 8.61
CA ASN A 239 -19.19 6.03 7.25
C ASN A 239 -18.08 5.79 6.22
N PHE A 240 -16.82 6.09 6.56
CA PHE A 240 -15.72 5.95 5.61
C PHE A 240 -15.42 4.49 5.25
N TYR A 241 -15.15 3.62 6.24
CA TYR A 241 -14.64 2.26 5.95
C TYR A 241 -15.64 1.36 5.20
N PRO A 242 -16.94 1.30 5.56
CA PRO A 242 -17.91 0.49 4.83
C PRO A 242 -18.20 0.96 3.39
N ASN A 243 -17.83 2.21 3.07
CA ASN A 243 -18.02 2.84 1.77
C ASN A 243 -16.73 2.88 0.92
N MET A 244 -15.61 2.37 1.43
CA MET A 244 -14.41 2.15 0.62
C MET A 244 -14.75 1.28 -0.59
N ARG A 245 -14.16 1.60 -1.76
CA ARG A 245 -14.55 0.94 -3.01
C ARG A 245 -14.24 -0.56 -3.02
N THR A 246 -13.16 -1.00 -2.36
CA THR A 246 -12.92 -2.44 -2.13
C THR A 246 -14.07 -3.12 -1.38
N VAL A 247 -14.67 -2.45 -0.39
CA VAL A 247 -15.78 -3.00 0.41
C VAL A 247 -17.08 -3.01 -0.39
N VAL A 248 -17.39 -1.91 -1.07
CA VAL A 248 -18.58 -1.81 -1.95
C VAL A 248 -18.51 -2.83 -3.08
N PHE A 249 -17.33 -3.06 -3.65
CA PHE A 249 -17.12 -4.10 -4.65
C PHE A 249 -17.40 -5.48 -4.09
N ASN A 250 -16.85 -5.82 -2.93
CA ASN A 250 -17.02 -7.16 -2.36
C ASN A 250 -18.46 -7.43 -1.88
N LYS A 251 -19.22 -6.41 -1.45
CA LYS A 251 -20.64 -6.54 -1.08
C LYS A 251 -21.50 -7.11 -2.21
N GLU A 252 -21.22 -6.72 -3.46
CA GLU A 252 -21.97 -7.16 -4.64
C GLU A 252 -21.03 -7.76 -5.71
N LYS A 253 -20.00 -8.51 -5.27
CA LYS A 253 -18.90 -8.98 -6.14
C LYS A 253 -19.40 -9.67 -7.41
N GLN A 254 -20.37 -10.57 -7.28
CA GLN A 254 -20.91 -11.32 -8.42
C GLN A 254 -21.60 -10.42 -9.45
N LYS A 255 -22.36 -9.41 -9.01
CA LYS A 255 -22.99 -8.42 -9.89
C LYS A 255 -21.93 -7.64 -10.67
N TRP A 256 -20.89 -7.14 -10.00
CA TRP A 256 -19.85 -6.37 -10.66
C TRP A 256 -19.02 -7.20 -11.62
N ARG A 257 -18.80 -8.49 -11.35
CA ARG A 257 -18.11 -9.37 -12.29
C ARG A 257 -18.90 -9.58 -13.58
N SER A 258 -20.22 -9.73 -13.49
CA SER A 258 -21.08 -9.83 -14.68
C SER A 258 -21.09 -8.55 -15.53
N ASN A 259 -20.84 -7.38 -14.92
CA ASN A 259 -20.73 -6.11 -15.64
C ASN A 259 -19.67 -5.19 -15.01
N MET A 260 -18.40 -5.52 -15.24
CA MET A 260 -17.26 -4.81 -14.65
C MET A 260 -17.18 -3.35 -15.10
N LYS A 261 -17.76 -3.02 -16.27
CA LYS A 261 -17.82 -1.64 -16.77
C LYS A 261 -18.67 -0.74 -15.86
N ALA A 262 -19.75 -1.27 -15.27
CA ALA A 262 -20.67 -0.51 -14.43
C ALA A 262 -20.12 -0.14 -13.04
N PHE A 263 -19.09 -0.83 -12.55
CA PHE A 263 -18.51 -0.50 -11.25
C PHE A 263 -17.69 0.81 -11.32
N ASN A 264 -18.05 1.79 -10.49
CA ASN A 264 -17.30 3.03 -10.35
C ASN A 264 -16.15 2.88 -9.33
N CYS A 265 -14.93 3.21 -9.74
CA CYS A 265 -13.73 3.13 -8.92
C CYS A 265 -13.43 4.41 -8.12
N THR A 266 -14.10 5.53 -8.39
CA THR A 266 -13.73 6.84 -7.79
C THR A 266 -14.48 7.18 -6.51
N GLY A 267 -15.68 6.61 -6.29
CA GLY A 267 -16.45 6.79 -5.06
C GLY A 267 -17.05 8.17 -4.88
#